data_AF-A0A6Y1Y979-F1
#
_entry.id   AF-A0A6Y1Y979-F1
#
_cell.length_a   1.000
_cell.length_b   1.000
_cell.length_c   1.000
_cell.angle_alpha   90.00
_cell.angle_beta   90.00
_cell.angle_gamma   90.00
#
_symmetry.space_group_name_H-M   'P 1'
#
loop_
_entity.id
_entity.type
_entity.pdbx_description
1 polymer ?
#
loop_
_entity_poly.entity_id
_entity_poly.type
_entity_poly.pdbx_seq_one_letter_code
_entity_poly.pdbx_strand_id
1 'polypeptide(L)'
;MKKYAIWNNKGGTGKTSLSFQAICRYAEIHPLERVLVIDVCPQANLSELFLGGLIGNGSINLLTRHDINNRCTLGGYFQMRLPTPYQKPIFD
;
A
#
# COMPACT_ATOMS: atom_id res chain seq x y z
N MET A 1 18.29 7.68 4.48
CA MET A 1 16.89 7.22 4.33
C MET A 1 16.77 5.81 4.88
N LYS A 2 15.96 5.58 5.92
CA LYS A 2 15.75 4.25 6.51
C LYS A 2 14.77 3.47 5.62
N LYS A 3 14.98 2.16 5.48
CA LYS A 3 14.10 1.26 4.71
C LYS A 3 13.84 0.02 5.54
N TYR A 4 12.58 -0.36 5.67
CA TYR A 4 12.14 -1.53 6.43
C TYR A 4 11.25 -2.41 5.56
N ALA A 5 11.34 -3.72 5.76
CA ALA A 5 10.45 -4.70 5.15
C ALA A 5 9.84 -5.55 6.26
N ILE A 6 8.52 -5.71 6.25
CA ILE A 6 7.80 -6.55 7.20
C ILE A 6 7.25 -7.74 6.44
N TRP A 7 7.69 -8.94 6.82
CA TRP A 7 7.35 -10.16 6.10
C TRP A 7 7.22 -11.35 7.05
N ASN A 8 6.40 -12.34 6.66
CA ASN A 8 6.29 -13.63 7.32
C ASN A 8 5.69 -14.66 6.35
N ASN A 9 6.02 -15.92 6.55
CA ASN A 9 5.48 -17.07 5.85
C ASN A 9 4.05 -17.46 6.26
N LYS A 10 3.59 -17.05 7.44
CA LYS A 10 2.28 -17.46 7.98
C LYS A 10 1.23 -16.35 7.90
N GLY A 11 0.04 -16.69 7.41
CA GLY A 11 -1.17 -15.85 7.50
C GLY A 11 -1.69 -15.74 8.94
N GLY A 12 -2.41 -14.67 9.28
CA GLY A 12 -3.08 -14.55 10.58
C GLY A 12 -2.18 -14.27 11.80
N THR A 13 -0.92 -13.84 11.61
CA THR A 13 0.01 -13.57 12.73
C THR A 13 0.07 -12.09 13.15
N GLY A 14 -0.95 -11.28 12.84
CA GLY A 14 -1.01 -9.87 13.25
C GLY A 14 -0.10 -8.89 12.50
N LYS A 15 0.51 -9.29 11.38
CA LYS A 15 1.50 -8.47 10.64
C LYS A 15 0.95 -7.13 10.20
N THR A 16 -0.23 -7.13 9.57
CA THR A 16 -0.88 -5.92 9.08
C THR A 16 -1.14 -4.96 10.23
N SER A 17 -1.72 -5.46 11.33
CA SER A 17 -2.02 -4.66 12.52
C SER A 17 -0.75 -4.07 13.14
N LEU A 18 0.29 -4.90 13.36
CA LEU A 18 1.56 -4.43 13.91
C LEU A 18 2.25 -3.42 12.99
N SER A 19 2.21 -3.65 11.67
CA SER A 19 2.78 -2.73 10.68
C SER A 19 2.07 -1.38 10.73
N PHE A 20 0.74 -1.38 10.71
CA PHE A 20 -0.07 -0.16 10.79
C PHE A 20 0.25 0.63 12.06
N GLN A 21 0.22 -0.02 13.22
CA GLN A 21 0.51 0.61 14.52
C GLN A 21 1.94 1.17 14.58
N ALA A 22 2.94 0.39 14.13
CA ALA A 22 4.33 0.82 14.13
C ALA A 22 4.57 2.01 13.20
N ILE A 23 3.97 2.01 12.00
CA ILE A 23 4.07 3.10 11.03
C ILE A 23 3.42 4.37 11.59
N CYS A 24 2.19 4.28 12.10
CA CYS A 24 1.49 5.43 12.71
C CYS A 24 2.31 5.99 13.87
N ARG A 25 2.79 5.12 14.77
CA ARG A 25 3.60 5.54 15.90
C ARG A 25 4.91 6.21 15.47
N TYR A 26 5.56 5.69 14.43
CA TYR A 26 6.77 6.30 13.88
C TYR A 26 6.48 7.70 13.32
N ALA A 27 5.38 7.86 12.55
CA ALA A 27 5.00 9.16 11.99
C ALA A 27 4.64 10.18 13.08
N GLU A 28 3.94 9.75 14.14
CA GLU A 28 3.62 10.60 15.29
C GLU A 28 4.85 11.14 16.01
N ILE A 29 5.87 10.30 16.24
CA ILE A 29 7.10 10.72 16.95
C ILE A 29 8.09 11.45 16.04
N HIS A 30 7.92 11.39 14.72
CA HIS A 30 8.77 12.02 13.71
C HIS A 30 7.95 12.90 12.75
N PRO A 31 7.31 13.98 13.23
CA PRO A 31 6.36 14.78 12.44
C PRO A 31 6.98 15.53 11.26
N LEU A 32 8.32 15.70 11.25
CA LEU A 32 9.06 16.34 10.16
C LEU A 32 9.53 15.34 9.09
N GLU A 33 9.36 14.03 9.32
CA GLU A 33 9.74 12.99 8.37
C GLU A 33 8.54 12.56 7.53
N ARG A 34 8.78 12.35 6.22
CA ARG A 34 7.77 11.76 5.33
C ARG A 34 7.89 10.24 5.34
N VAL A 35 6.81 9.54 5.62
CA VAL A 35 6.74 8.07 5.60
C VAL A 35 6.04 7.61 4.32
N LEU A 36 6.72 6.79 3.53
CA LEU A 36 6.14 6.11 2.36
C LEU A 36 5.88 4.65 2.71
N VAL A 37 4.62 4.23 2.59
CA VAL A 37 4.21 2.83 2.79
C VAL A 37 3.99 2.18 1.43
N ILE A 38 4.58 1.00 1.22
CA ILE A 38 4.38 0.19 0.02
C ILE A 38 3.76 -1.14 0.46
N ASP A 39 2.45 -1.30 0.23
CA ASP A 39 1.75 -2.57 0.46
C ASP A 39 1.88 -3.46 -0.78
N VAL A 40 2.73 -4.48 -0.67
CA VAL A 40 2.97 -5.48 -1.74
C VAL A 40 2.13 -6.75 -1.53
N CYS A 41 1.28 -6.80 -0.50
CA CYS A 41 0.43 -7.96 -0.26
C CYS A 41 -0.76 -7.95 -1.23
N PRO A 42 -1.03 -9.03 -1.99
CA PRO A 42 -2.18 -9.08 -2.89
C PRO A 42 -3.54 -8.85 -2.21
N GLN A 43 -3.64 -9.10 -0.90
CA GLN A 43 -4.86 -8.87 -0.12
C GLN A 43 -5.11 -7.39 0.19
N ALA A 44 -4.09 -6.52 0.04
CA ALA A 44 -4.18 -5.08 0.28
C ALA A 44 -4.74 -4.66 1.66
N ASN A 45 -4.69 -5.55 2.66
CA ASN A 45 -5.24 -5.29 4.00
C ASN A 45 -4.59 -4.07 4.66
N LEU A 46 -3.30 -3.79 4.40
CA LEU A 46 -2.64 -2.62 4.99
C LEU A 46 -3.11 -1.35 4.29
N SER A 47 -3.24 -1.36 2.96
CA SER A 47 -3.86 -0.27 2.21
C SER A 47 -5.29 0.02 2.66
N GLU A 48 -6.12 -1.00 2.89
CA GLU A 48 -7.48 -0.82 3.39
C GLU A 48 -7.52 -0.09 4.74
N LEU A 49 -6.65 -0.48 5.68
CA LEU A 49 -6.55 0.20 6.98
C LEU A 49 -6.17 1.68 6.83
N PHE A 50 -5.14 1.99 6.01
CA PHE A 50 -4.74 3.37 5.78
C PHE A 50 -5.77 4.20 5.02
N LEU A 51 -6.61 3.56 4.22
CA LEU A 51 -7.69 4.22 3.48
C LEU A 51 -8.98 4.38 4.30
N GLY A 52 -8.96 4.07 5.60
CA GLY A 52 -10.07 4.35 6.52
C GLY A 52 -10.51 3.14 7.34
N GLY A 53 -10.02 1.93 7.04
CA GLY A 53 -10.44 0.70 7.71
C GLY A 53 -11.96 0.53 7.70
N LEU A 54 -12.51 -0.20 8.68
CA LEU A 54 -13.95 -0.47 8.73
C LEU A 54 -14.80 0.81 8.91
N ILE A 55 -14.39 1.70 9.82
CA ILE A 55 -15.17 2.89 10.18
C ILE A 55 -15.14 3.94 9.06
N GLY A 56 -14.01 4.09 8.37
CA GLY A 56 -13.78 5.09 7.34
C GLY A 56 -14.03 4.59 5.91
N ASN A 57 -14.76 3.49 5.72
CA ASN A 57 -15.04 2.90 4.41
C ASN A 57 -13.78 2.54 3.60
N GLY A 58 -12.75 2.02 4.26
CA GLY A 58 -11.45 1.69 3.66
C GLY A 58 -11.55 0.79 2.44
N SER A 59 -12.41 -0.23 2.46
CA SER A 59 -12.60 -1.14 1.31
C SER A 59 -13.20 -0.41 0.11
N ILE A 60 -14.16 0.49 0.33
CA ILE A 60 -14.76 1.31 -0.74
C ILE A 60 -13.72 2.26 -1.33
N ASN A 61 -12.94 2.92 -0.46
CA ASN A 61 -11.88 3.83 -0.88
C ASN A 61 -10.79 3.10 -1.67
N LEU A 62 -10.44 1.88 -1.25
CA LEU A 62 -9.50 1.01 -1.96
C LEU A 62 -10.03 0.61 -3.33
N LEU A 63 -11.26 0.09 -3.42
CA LEU A 63 -11.91 -0.28 -4.68
C LEU A 63 -12.00 0.91 -5.64
N THR A 64 -12.31 2.10 -5.13
CA THR A 64 -12.30 3.32 -5.93
C THR A 64 -10.93 3.58 -6.56
N ARG A 65 -9.80 3.25 -5.88
CA ARG A 65 -8.46 3.34 -6.50
C ARG A 65 -8.22 2.28 -7.58
N HIS A 66 -8.85 1.12 -7.45
CA HIS A 66 -8.77 0.06 -8.46
C HIS A 66 -9.52 0.41 -9.75
N ASP A 67 -10.59 1.19 -9.64
CA ASP A 67 -11.49 1.55 -10.75
C ASP A 67 -11.09 2.82 -11.50
N ILE A 68 -10.12 3.59 -10.97
CA ILE A 68 -9.57 4.74 -11.70
C ILE A 68 -8.90 4.26 -13.00
N ASN A 69 -9.09 4.99 -14.11
CA ASN A 69 -8.38 4.74 -15.37
C ASN A 69 -6.86 4.66 -15.12
N ASN A 70 -6.21 3.61 -15.63
CA ASN A 70 -4.84 3.19 -15.32
C ASN A 70 -4.60 2.52 -13.96
N ARG A 71 -5.65 2.16 -13.21
CA ARG A 71 -5.63 1.41 -11.93
C ARG A 71 -4.45 1.80 -11.05
N CYS A 72 -4.63 2.83 -10.22
CA CYS A 72 -3.58 3.41 -9.38
C CYS A 72 -3.10 2.49 -8.23
N THR A 73 -2.49 1.35 -8.58
CA THR A 73 -2.01 0.30 -7.68
C THR A 73 -0.74 -0.32 -8.26
N LEU A 74 0.03 -1.06 -7.45
CA LEU A 74 1.17 -1.83 -7.95
C LEU A 74 0.75 -2.83 -9.04
N GLY A 75 -0.42 -3.46 -8.89
CA GLY A 75 -0.98 -4.36 -9.90
C GLY A 75 -1.26 -3.66 -11.23
N GLY A 76 -1.81 -2.44 -11.19
CA GLY A 76 -2.02 -1.63 -12.39
C GLY A 76 -0.71 -1.20 -13.05
N TYR A 77 0.30 -0.85 -12.25
CA TYR A 77 1.65 -0.58 -12.76
C TYR A 77 2.24 -1.79 -13.50
N PHE A 78 2.13 -2.99 -12.91
CA PHE A 78 2.59 -4.21 -13.58
C PHE A 78 1.78 -4.47 -14.86
N GLN A 79 0.46 -4.34 -14.81
CA GLN A 79 -0.43 -4.53 -15.96
C GLN A 79 -0.07 -3.62 -17.14
N MET A 80 0.18 -2.33 -16.87
CA MET A 80 0.63 -1.36 -17.87
C MET A 80 1.97 -1.75 -18.52
N ARG A 81 2.85 -2.41 -17.77
CA ARG A 81 4.16 -2.85 -18.28
C ARG A 81 4.16 -4.22 -18.94
N LEU A 82 3.11 -5.02 -18.81
CA LEU A 82 3.04 -6.35 -19.42
C LEU A 82 3.32 -6.34 -20.94
N PRO A 83 2.79 -5.37 -21.74
CA PRO A 83 3.07 -5.32 -23.17
C PRO A 83 4.51 -4.94 -23.51
N THR A 84 5.10 -4.02 -22.74
CA THR A 84 6.47 -3.51 -22.96
C THR A 84 7.27 -3.49 -21.65
N PRO A 85 7.72 -4.66 -21.15
CA PRO A 85 8.28 -4.80 -19.81
C PRO A 85 9.55 -4.02 -19.56
N TYR A 86 10.27 -3.56 -20.58
CA TYR A 86 11.52 -2.82 -20.45
C TYR A 86 11.39 -1.33 -20.76
N GLN A 87 10.24 -0.91 -21.31
CA GLN A 87 9.99 0.49 -21.61
C GLN A 87 9.54 1.20 -20.33
N LYS A 88 10.14 2.37 -20.06
CA LYS A 88 9.72 3.21 -18.95
C LYS A 88 8.33 3.78 -19.26
N PRO A 89 7.32 3.56 -18.42
CA PRO A 89 6.01 4.16 -18.61
C PRO A 89 6.09 5.68 -18.42
N ILE A 90 5.28 6.39 -19.19
CA ILE A 90 5.09 7.83 -19.09
C ILE A 90 3.87 8.04 -18.17
N PHE A 91 4.04 8.89 -17.15
CA PHE A 91 2.97 9.31 -16.27
C PHE A 91 2.76 10.82 -16.48
N ASP A 92 1.51 11.23 -16.57
CA ASP A 92 1.11 12.65 -16.60
C ASP A 92 1.15 13.26 -15.18
#